data_AF-A0A4Q3DC21-F1
#
_entry.id   AF-A0A4Q3DC21-F1
#
_cell.length_a   1.000
_cell.length_b   1.000
_cell.length_c   1.000
_cell.angle_alpha   90.00
_cell.angle_beta   90.00
_cell.angle_gamma   90.00
#
_symmetry.space_group_name_H-M   'P 1'
#
loop_
_entity.id
_entity.type
_entity.pdbx_description
1 polymer ?
#
loop_
_entity_poly.entity_id
_entity_poly.type
_entity_poly.pdbx_seq_one_letter_code
_entity_poly.pdbx_strand_id
1 'polypeptide(L)'
;MRAYFLVAALALAGCQSADEQQAAATGEVRLTNASMADVARLTKAARAKSLLQPGQWQTELHVVSADLSAYHEGPERDGQMEAIKKQERSAQGCRTADDLKPLDIDNLEQIAGSCTFPHYIQAGGKLDVEIHCGEGASATVLTAVGSLSKTGYDVTIQQTAGAKGTASYLGLILNAKGARTGNCVAKVG
;
A
#
# COMPACT_ATOMS: atom_id res chain seq x y z
N MET A 1 61.67 14.81 -14.58
CA MET A 1 60.53 15.37 -13.82
C MET A 1 59.28 14.57 -14.20
N ARG A 2 58.81 13.70 -13.30
CA ARG A 2 57.63 12.86 -13.52
C ARG A 2 56.39 13.64 -13.07
N ALA A 3 55.59 14.08 -14.03
CA ALA A 3 54.30 14.69 -13.76
C ALA A 3 53.30 13.57 -13.39
N TYR A 4 52.90 13.54 -12.13
CA TYR A 4 51.80 12.68 -11.67
C TYR A 4 50.48 13.32 -12.10
N PHE A 5 49.80 12.69 -13.05
CA PHE A 5 48.39 12.92 -13.32
C PHE A 5 47.58 12.41 -12.12
N LEU A 6 47.10 13.34 -11.30
CA LEU A 6 46.02 13.09 -10.35
C LEU A 6 44.72 12.91 -11.14
N VAL A 7 44.33 11.65 -11.33
CA VAL A 7 43.01 11.29 -11.84
C VAL A 7 41.99 11.64 -10.75
N ALA A 8 41.29 12.76 -10.94
CA ALA A 8 40.10 13.09 -10.17
C ALA A 8 39.02 12.06 -10.52
N ALA A 9 38.79 11.10 -9.64
CA ALA A 9 37.63 10.23 -9.68
C ALA A 9 36.39 11.08 -9.37
N LEU A 10 35.74 11.57 -10.41
CA LEU A 10 34.36 12.06 -10.35
C LEU A 10 33.46 10.87 -9.96
N ALA A 11 33.17 10.76 -8.67
CA ALA A 11 32.10 9.91 -8.19
C ALA A 11 30.79 10.42 -8.82
N LEU A 12 30.25 9.67 -9.77
CA LEU A 12 28.87 9.81 -10.23
C LEU A 12 27.94 9.38 -9.08
N ALA A 13 27.83 10.22 -8.05
CA ALA A 13 26.71 10.16 -7.13
C ALA A 13 25.49 10.63 -7.93
N GLY A 14 24.72 9.67 -8.45
CA GLY A 14 23.45 9.95 -9.10
C GLY A 14 22.57 10.81 -8.20
N CYS A 15 21.77 11.68 -8.80
CA CYS A 15 20.87 12.67 -8.18
C CYS A 15 19.74 12.05 -7.32
N GLN A 16 20.07 11.14 -6.41
CA GLN A 16 19.12 10.62 -5.43
C GLN A 16 18.97 11.62 -4.30
N SER A 17 17.73 11.95 -3.95
CA SER A 17 17.44 12.83 -2.81
C SER A 17 17.88 12.17 -1.49
N ALA A 18 18.09 12.96 -0.43
CA ALA A 18 18.43 12.43 0.88
C ALA A 18 17.40 11.40 1.38
N ASP A 19 16.11 11.66 1.12
CA ASP A 19 15.02 10.76 1.50
C ASP A 19 15.05 9.43 0.72
N GLU A 20 15.46 9.44 -0.55
CA GLU A 20 15.65 8.22 -1.34
C GLU A 20 16.80 7.38 -0.83
N GLN A 21 17.92 8.03 -0.50
CA GLN A 21 19.07 7.34 0.07
C GLN A 21 18.73 6.72 1.42
N GLN A 22 18.00 7.45 2.26
CA GLN A 22 17.51 6.96 3.54
C GLN A 22 16.57 5.77 3.35
N ALA A 23 15.56 5.90 2.48
CA ALA A 23 14.63 4.82 2.17
C ALA A 23 15.35 3.58 1.63
N ALA A 24 16.30 3.74 0.71
CA ALA A 24 17.10 2.63 0.18
C ALA A 24 18.01 1.97 1.23
N ALA A 25 18.48 2.73 2.21
CA ALA A 25 19.33 2.21 3.28
C ALA A 25 18.53 1.43 4.34
N THR A 26 17.34 1.94 4.72
CA THR A 26 16.58 1.41 5.86
C THR A 26 15.37 0.56 5.47
N GLY A 27 14.82 0.75 4.27
CA GLY A 27 13.54 0.19 3.87
C GLY A 27 12.34 0.93 4.47
N GLU A 28 12.57 2.08 5.11
CA GLU A 28 11.51 2.87 5.74
C GLU A 28 11.10 4.05 4.86
N VAL A 29 9.81 4.40 4.89
CA VAL A 29 9.25 5.56 4.20
C VAL A 29 8.48 6.40 5.21
N ARG A 30 8.75 7.70 5.22
CA ARG A 30 8.07 8.68 6.07
C ARG A 30 7.83 9.93 5.25
N LEU A 31 6.57 10.17 4.94
CA LEU A 31 6.13 11.30 4.12
C LEU A 31 4.94 11.98 4.78
N THR A 32 4.85 13.29 4.58
CA THR A 32 3.73 14.13 4.99
C THR A 32 3.35 15.04 3.84
N ASN A 33 2.06 15.20 3.57
CA ASN A 33 1.53 16.02 2.46
C ASN A 33 2.20 15.68 1.11
N ALA A 34 2.30 14.40 0.80
CA ALA A 34 3.04 13.90 -0.36
C ALA A 34 2.13 13.62 -1.55
N SER A 35 2.73 13.70 -2.74
CA SER A 35 2.10 13.28 -3.99
C SER A 35 2.20 11.76 -4.20
N MET A 36 1.42 11.21 -5.13
CA MET A 36 1.59 9.82 -5.59
C MET A 36 3.01 9.54 -6.08
N ALA A 37 3.59 10.48 -6.82
CA ALA A 37 4.94 10.34 -7.36
C ALA A 37 5.99 10.23 -6.23
N ASP A 38 5.85 10.99 -5.15
CA ASP A 38 6.77 10.91 -4.00
C ASP A 38 6.66 9.58 -3.27
N VAL A 39 5.43 9.11 -3.04
CA VAL A 39 5.20 7.80 -2.41
C VAL A 39 5.74 6.67 -3.29
N ALA A 40 5.43 6.66 -4.59
CA ALA A 40 5.91 5.65 -5.53
C ALA A 40 7.45 5.63 -5.60
N ARG A 41 8.06 6.81 -5.64
CA ARG A 41 9.52 6.99 -5.68
C ARG A 41 10.21 6.46 -4.42
N LEU A 42 9.75 6.84 -3.22
CA LEU A 42 10.36 6.37 -1.98
C LEU A 42 10.07 4.90 -1.66
N THR A 43 8.86 4.41 -1.95
CA THR A 43 8.54 2.98 -1.79
C THR A 43 9.36 2.11 -2.74
N LYS A 44 9.61 2.59 -3.97
CA LYS A 44 10.55 1.95 -4.89
C LYS A 44 11.97 1.92 -4.35
N ALA A 45 12.46 3.02 -3.76
CA ALA A 45 13.77 3.07 -3.13
C ALA A 45 13.88 2.09 -1.95
N ALA A 46 12.85 2.03 -1.09
CA ALA A 46 12.78 1.14 0.07
C ALA A 46 12.67 -0.36 -0.27
N ARG A 47 12.25 -0.70 -1.50
CA ARG A 47 11.90 -2.07 -1.93
C ARG A 47 12.96 -3.12 -1.61
N ALA A 48 14.24 -2.81 -1.87
CA ALA A 48 15.35 -3.76 -1.65
C ALA A 48 15.57 -4.11 -0.16
N LYS A 49 15.03 -3.29 0.74
CA LYS A 49 15.08 -3.44 2.19
C LYS A 49 13.70 -3.68 2.80
N SER A 50 12.69 -3.99 1.96
CA SER A 50 11.35 -4.33 2.44
C SER A 50 11.42 -5.40 3.52
N LEU A 51 10.66 -5.19 4.59
CA LEU A 51 10.57 -6.12 5.71
C LEU A 51 10.04 -7.48 5.27
N LEU A 52 9.06 -7.50 4.36
CA LEU A 52 8.34 -8.70 3.93
C LEU A 52 9.22 -9.62 3.08
N GLN A 53 9.41 -10.86 3.53
CA GLN A 53 10.27 -11.82 2.84
C GLN A 53 9.52 -12.57 1.73
N PRO A 54 10.14 -12.73 0.55
CA PRO A 54 9.61 -13.63 -0.48
C PRO A 54 9.44 -15.08 0.01
N GLY A 55 8.48 -15.80 -0.57
CA GLY A 55 8.24 -17.20 -0.25
C GLY A 55 6.81 -17.65 -0.53
N GLN A 56 6.43 -18.78 0.06
CA GLN A 56 5.04 -19.24 0.10
C GLN A 56 4.30 -18.45 1.19
N TRP A 57 3.13 -17.93 0.84
CA TRP A 57 2.29 -17.14 1.72
C TRP A 57 0.84 -17.62 1.69
N GLN A 58 0.17 -17.46 2.82
CA GLN A 58 -1.29 -17.44 2.95
C GLN A 58 -1.69 -15.98 3.17
N THR A 59 -2.60 -15.46 2.36
CA THR A 59 -3.06 -14.07 2.40
C THR A 59 -4.58 -14.03 2.43
N GLU A 60 -5.15 -13.15 3.23
CA GLU A 60 -6.58 -13.02 3.44
C GLU A 60 -6.97 -11.55 3.46
N LEU A 61 -8.09 -11.23 2.84
CA LEU A 61 -8.78 -9.96 2.94
C LEU A 61 -10.20 -10.23 3.42
N HIS A 62 -10.55 -9.68 4.57
CA HIS A 62 -11.84 -9.88 5.23
C HIS A 62 -12.61 -8.56 5.25
N VAL A 63 -13.93 -8.63 5.01
CA VAL A 63 -14.81 -7.49 5.25
C VAL A 63 -15.18 -7.49 6.73
N VAL A 64 -14.75 -6.45 7.47
CA VAL A 64 -15.06 -6.32 8.90
C VAL A 64 -16.42 -5.66 9.09
N SER A 65 -16.70 -4.59 8.33
CA SER A 65 -17.99 -3.90 8.38
C SER A 65 -18.22 -3.07 7.13
N ALA A 66 -19.49 -2.90 6.75
CA ALA A 66 -19.92 -1.96 5.72
C ALA A 66 -21.04 -1.07 6.25
N ASP A 67 -20.91 0.24 6.04
CA ASP A 67 -21.95 1.24 6.29
C ASP A 67 -22.56 1.66 4.94
N LEU A 68 -23.73 1.08 4.67
CA LEU A 68 -24.56 1.36 3.49
C LEU A 68 -25.79 2.21 3.86
N SER A 69 -25.71 3.03 4.91
CA SER A 69 -26.86 3.81 5.39
C SER A 69 -27.42 4.82 4.38
N ALA A 70 -26.64 5.20 3.36
CA ALA A 70 -27.12 6.02 2.25
C ALA A 70 -28.00 5.26 1.24
N TYR A 71 -27.99 3.94 1.26
CA TYR A 71 -28.73 3.10 0.31
C TYR A 71 -30.02 2.57 0.96
N HIS A 72 -31.14 2.84 0.32
CA HIS A 72 -32.42 2.23 0.71
C HIS A 72 -32.42 0.73 0.42
N GLU A 73 -33.25 -0.02 1.16
CA GLU A 73 -33.46 -1.44 0.88
C GLU A 73 -33.97 -1.65 -0.55
N GLY A 74 -33.34 -2.59 -1.26
CA GLY A 74 -33.66 -2.88 -2.65
C GLY A 74 -32.43 -3.29 -3.47
N PRO A 75 -32.62 -3.45 -4.80
CA PRO A 75 -31.61 -4.05 -5.68
C PRO A 75 -30.26 -3.34 -5.70
N GLU A 76 -30.25 -2.02 -5.48
CA GLU A 76 -29.02 -1.24 -5.44
C GLU A 76 -28.17 -1.55 -4.20
N ARG A 77 -28.77 -1.54 -3.01
CA ARG A 77 -28.10 -1.92 -1.76
C ARG A 77 -27.61 -3.36 -1.80
N ASP A 78 -28.42 -4.26 -2.34
CA ASP A 78 -28.05 -5.66 -2.51
C ASP A 78 -26.86 -5.82 -3.46
N GLY A 79 -26.86 -5.07 -4.57
CA GLY A 79 -25.74 -5.02 -5.51
C GLY A 79 -24.45 -4.53 -4.86
N GLN A 80 -24.52 -3.47 -4.04
CA GLN A 80 -23.35 -2.97 -3.29
C GLN A 80 -22.85 -3.99 -2.27
N MET A 81 -23.77 -4.63 -1.54
CA MET A 81 -23.41 -5.66 -0.57
C MET A 81 -22.72 -6.86 -1.24
N GLU A 82 -23.22 -7.31 -2.39
CA GLU A 82 -22.59 -8.39 -3.16
C GLU A 82 -21.22 -7.97 -3.73
N ALA A 83 -21.06 -6.71 -4.14
CA ALA A 83 -19.76 -6.18 -4.56
C ALA A 83 -18.75 -6.16 -3.40
N ILE A 84 -19.20 -5.77 -2.20
CA ILE A 84 -18.39 -5.77 -0.97
C ILE A 84 -17.99 -7.19 -0.58
N LYS A 85 -18.93 -8.15 -0.55
CA LYS A 85 -18.61 -9.56 -0.26
C LYS A 85 -17.60 -10.14 -1.25
N LYS A 86 -17.69 -9.76 -2.53
CA LYS A 86 -16.69 -10.16 -3.53
C LYS A 86 -15.30 -9.60 -3.24
N GLN A 87 -15.11 -8.62 -2.36
CA GLN A 87 -13.78 -8.21 -1.94
C GLN A 87 -13.13 -9.20 -0.98
N GLU A 88 -13.90 -10.09 -0.34
CA GLU A 88 -13.31 -11.15 0.47
C GLU A 88 -12.53 -12.11 -0.41
N ARG A 89 -11.27 -12.30 -0.06
CA ARG A 89 -10.33 -13.12 -0.82
C ARG A 89 -9.45 -13.87 0.16
N SER A 90 -9.23 -15.15 -0.14
CA SER A 90 -8.19 -15.95 0.48
C SER A 90 -7.37 -16.57 -0.63
N ALA A 91 -6.05 -16.47 -0.52
CA ALA A 91 -5.14 -17.00 -1.52
C ALA A 91 -3.91 -17.59 -0.85
N GLN A 92 -3.45 -18.71 -1.40
CA GLN A 92 -2.18 -19.29 -1.05
C GLN A 92 -1.29 -19.32 -2.29
N GLY A 93 -0.02 -18.95 -2.14
CA GLY A 93 0.90 -19.03 -3.27
C GLY A 93 2.27 -18.41 -3.01
N CYS A 94 3.13 -18.58 -3.99
CA CYS A 94 4.41 -17.92 -4.04
C CYS A 94 4.25 -16.42 -4.28
N ARG A 95 4.89 -15.62 -3.42
CA ARG A 95 4.86 -14.17 -3.45
C ARG A 95 6.27 -13.61 -3.41
N THR A 96 6.51 -12.63 -4.26
CA THR A 96 7.64 -11.70 -4.14
C THR A 96 7.33 -10.66 -3.08
N ALA A 97 8.32 -9.84 -2.68
CA ALA A 97 8.07 -8.73 -1.76
C ALA A 97 7.05 -7.72 -2.30
N ASP A 98 6.90 -7.64 -3.63
CA ASP A 98 6.00 -6.68 -4.27
C ASP A 98 4.56 -7.15 -4.30
N ASP A 99 4.35 -8.46 -4.39
CA ASP A 99 3.02 -9.05 -4.34
C ASP A 99 2.40 -8.98 -2.93
N LEU A 100 3.19 -8.56 -1.93
CA LEU A 100 2.80 -8.48 -0.52
C LEU A 100 2.47 -7.06 -0.06
N LYS A 101 2.47 -6.07 -0.97
CA LYS A 101 2.11 -4.68 -0.65
C LYS A 101 0.63 -4.66 -0.19
N PRO A 102 0.34 -4.20 1.05
CA PRO A 102 -1.05 -4.09 1.51
C PRO A 102 -1.90 -3.10 0.71
N LEU A 103 -1.23 -2.13 0.07
CA LEU A 103 -1.83 -1.12 -0.80
C LEU A 103 -1.03 -1.06 -2.10
N ASP A 104 -1.72 -1.26 -3.22
CA ASP A 104 -1.16 -1.09 -4.55
C ASP A 104 -1.43 0.34 -5.03
N ILE A 105 -0.46 1.22 -4.80
CA ILE A 105 -0.57 2.65 -5.13
C ILE A 105 -0.67 2.87 -6.65
N ASP A 106 -0.02 2.01 -7.44
CA ASP A 106 -0.03 2.12 -8.91
C ASP A 106 -1.43 1.81 -9.45
N ASN A 107 -2.10 0.81 -8.87
CA ASN A 107 -3.48 0.49 -9.20
C ASN A 107 -4.49 1.51 -8.61
N LEU A 108 -4.16 2.15 -7.49
CA LEU A 108 -5.03 3.14 -6.86
C LEU A 108 -5.29 4.35 -7.77
N GLU A 109 -4.28 4.83 -8.49
CA GLU A 109 -4.44 5.95 -9.43
C GLU A 109 -5.46 5.63 -10.54
N GLN A 110 -5.39 4.40 -11.06
CA GLN A 110 -6.26 3.94 -12.16
C GLN A 110 -7.73 3.85 -11.73
N ILE A 111 -7.98 3.57 -10.45
CA ILE A 111 -9.31 3.33 -9.91
C ILE A 111 -9.91 4.58 -9.27
N ALA A 112 -9.10 5.35 -8.53
CA ALA A 112 -9.55 6.46 -7.70
C ALA A 112 -9.10 7.84 -8.20
N GLY A 113 -8.32 7.89 -9.29
CA GLY A 113 -7.77 9.13 -9.85
C GLY A 113 -6.59 9.67 -9.05
N SER A 114 -6.36 10.99 -9.14
CA SER A 114 -5.27 11.64 -8.42
C SER A 114 -5.49 11.53 -6.90
N CYS A 115 -4.46 11.12 -6.18
CA CYS A 115 -4.46 11.02 -4.73
C CYS A 115 -3.35 11.86 -4.09
N THR A 116 -3.63 12.33 -2.88
CA THR A 116 -2.66 12.96 -1.98
C THR A 116 -2.54 12.14 -0.71
N PHE A 117 -1.39 12.24 -0.07
CA PHE A 117 -1.06 11.49 1.13
C PHE A 117 -0.79 12.48 2.27
N PRO A 118 -1.79 12.82 3.10
CA PRO A 118 -1.57 13.61 4.31
C PRO A 118 -0.41 13.04 5.13
N HIS A 119 -0.36 11.72 5.28
CA HIS A 119 0.82 11.00 5.77
C HIS A 119 0.95 9.62 5.17
N TYR A 120 2.20 9.20 4.97
CA TYR A 120 2.57 7.84 4.63
C TYR A 120 3.75 7.41 5.49
N ILE A 121 3.50 6.54 6.45
CA ILE A 121 4.49 6.05 7.40
C ILE A 121 4.55 4.54 7.31
N GLN A 122 5.67 4.04 6.77
CA GLN A 122 6.03 2.63 6.79
C GLN A 122 7.40 2.50 7.43
N ALA A 123 7.44 2.25 8.73
CA ALA A 123 8.67 2.25 9.49
C ALA A 123 8.55 1.42 10.78
N GLY A 124 9.66 0.83 11.24
CA GLY A 124 9.68 0.05 12.48
C GLY A 124 8.67 -1.11 12.52
N GLY A 125 8.33 -1.70 11.37
CA GLY A 125 7.31 -2.76 11.29
C GLY A 125 5.88 -2.27 11.50
N LYS A 126 5.62 -0.98 11.32
CA LYS A 126 4.28 -0.37 11.34
C LYS A 126 3.92 0.22 10.00
N LEU A 127 2.63 0.21 9.70
CA LEU A 127 2.03 0.93 8.59
C LEU A 127 1.01 1.90 9.18
N ASP A 128 1.08 3.16 8.80
CA ASP A 128 0.11 4.20 9.09
C ASP A 128 0.07 5.14 7.88
N VAL A 129 -1.01 5.03 7.12
CA VAL A 129 -1.17 5.73 5.85
C VAL A 129 -2.57 6.33 5.82
N GLU A 130 -2.64 7.58 5.38
CA GLU A 130 -3.89 8.24 4.99
C GLU A 130 -3.76 8.69 3.54
N ILE A 131 -4.80 8.46 2.76
CA ILE A 131 -4.86 8.73 1.33
C ILE A 131 -6.18 9.43 1.02
N HIS A 132 -6.09 10.56 0.34
CA HIS A 132 -7.24 11.34 -0.12
C HIS A 132 -7.23 11.33 -1.63
N CYS A 133 -8.23 10.70 -2.25
CA CYS A 133 -8.35 10.57 -3.70
C CYS A 133 -9.59 11.30 -4.21
N GLY A 134 -9.47 11.87 -5.41
CA GLY A 134 -10.55 12.62 -6.06
C GLY A 134 -10.92 13.92 -5.36
N GLU A 135 -11.99 14.56 -5.84
CA GLU A 135 -12.49 15.84 -5.32
C GLU A 135 -14.02 15.84 -5.25
N GLY A 136 -14.58 16.69 -4.38
CA GLY A 136 -16.04 16.90 -4.31
C GLY A 136 -16.82 15.63 -3.95
N ALA A 137 -17.88 15.34 -4.71
CA ALA A 137 -18.82 14.25 -4.40
C ALA A 137 -18.24 12.83 -4.59
N SER A 138 -17.13 12.69 -5.32
CA SER A 138 -16.40 11.44 -5.53
C SER A 138 -15.15 11.32 -4.63
N ALA A 139 -14.94 12.28 -3.72
CA ALA A 139 -13.84 12.24 -2.78
C ALA A 139 -13.89 10.97 -1.94
N THR A 140 -12.75 10.27 -1.89
CA THR A 140 -12.58 9.04 -1.12
C THR A 140 -11.38 9.20 -0.20
N VAL A 141 -11.58 8.89 1.08
CA VAL A 141 -10.53 8.82 2.08
C VAL A 141 -10.26 7.35 2.40
N LEU A 142 -8.99 6.95 2.33
CA LEU A 142 -8.54 5.64 2.75
C LEU A 142 -7.52 5.79 3.87
N THR A 143 -7.67 5.00 4.93
CA THR A 143 -6.63 4.82 5.95
C THR A 143 -6.21 3.37 5.99
N ALA A 144 -4.91 3.13 6.18
CA ALA A 144 -4.37 1.79 6.39
C ALA A 144 -3.42 1.81 7.58
N VAL A 145 -3.83 1.11 8.65
CA VAL A 145 -3.08 1.09 9.91
C VAL A 145 -2.86 -0.36 10.32
N GLY A 146 -1.61 -0.70 10.66
CA GLY A 146 -1.29 -2.06 11.01
C GLY A 146 0.17 -2.34 11.31
N SER A 147 0.49 -3.62 11.26
CA SER A 147 1.83 -4.14 11.51
C SER A 147 2.35 -4.98 10.35
N LEU A 148 3.65 -4.87 10.13
CA LEU A 148 4.41 -5.60 9.13
C LEU A 148 5.60 -6.27 9.82
N SER A 149 5.87 -7.51 9.47
CA SER A 149 7.02 -8.27 9.93
C SER A 149 7.63 -9.04 8.77
N LYS A 150 8.73 -9.75 9.01
CA LYS A 150 9.37 -10.56 7.99
C LYS A 150 8.46 -11.66 7.42
N THR A 151 7.57 -12.18 8.25
CA THR A 151 6.79 -13.38 7.97
C THR A 151 5.30 -13.18 8.15
N GLY A 152 4.83 -11.94 8.30
CA GLY A 152 3.42 -11.67 8.45
C GLY A 152 3.05 -10.20 8.43
N TYR A 153 1.78 -9.94 8.17
CA TYR A 153 1.17 -8.62 8.31
C TYR A 153 -0.27 -8.75 8.81
N ASP A 154 -0.73 -7.70 9.48
CA ASP A 154 -2.11 -7.51 9.91
C ASP A 154 -2.41 -6.00 9.81
N VAL A 155 -3.26 -5.63 8.85
CA VAL A 155 -3.54 -4.25 8.47
C VAL A 155 -5.04 -4.05 8.39
N THR A 156 -5.54 -3.07 9.13
CA THR A 156 -6.92 -2.59 8.99
C THR A 156 -6.94 -1.48 7.96
N ILE A 157 -7.82 -1.62 6.97
CA ILE A 157 -8.05 -0.63 5.92
C ILE A 157 -9.44 -0.06 6.15
N GLN A 158 -9.55 1.25 6.29
CA GLN A 158 -10.84 1.94 6.31
C GLN A 158 -10.96 2.76 5.04
N GLN A 159 -12.10 2.67 4.38
CA GLN A 159 -12.42 3.43 3.20
C GLN A 159 -13.74 4.17 3.43
N THR A 160 -13.74 5.45 3.13
CA THR A 160 -14.94 6.29 3.14
C THR A 160 -15.04 7.00 1.80
N ALA A 161 -16.11 6.74 1.05
CA ALA A 161 -16.47 7.53 -0.13
C ALA A 161 -17.62 8.47 0.23
N GLY A 162 -17.52 9.73 -0.20
CA GLY A 162 -18.50 10.76 0.12
C GLY A 162 -18.53 11.15 1.60
N ALA A 163 -19.42 12.08 1.96
CA ALA A 163 -19.59 12.54 3.34
C ALA A 163 -20.76 11.82 4.00
N LYS A 164 -20.62 11.41 5.27
CA LYS A 164 -21.70 10.72 5.98
C LYS A 164 -22.98 11.56 5.98
N GLY A 165 -24.10 10.95 5.58
CA GLY A 165 -25.39 11.62 5.41
C GLY A 165 -25.68 12.12 4.00
N THR A 166 -24.75 11.98 3.04
CA THR A 166 -25.04 12.19 1.61
C THR A 166 -25.49 10.89 0.94
N ALA A 167 -26.18 11.02 -0.19
CA ALA A 167 -26.66 9.88 -0.99
C ALA A 167 -25.51 9.04 -1.60
N SER A 168 -24.29 9.58 -1.64
CA SER A 168 -23.09 8.90 -2.15
C SER A 168 -22.24 8.23 -1.06
N TYR A 169 -22.68 8.28 0.20
CA TYR A 169 -21.88 7.78 1.31
C TYR A 169 -21.75 6.25 1.31
N LEU A 170 -20.50 5.79 1.37
CA LEU A 170 -20.14 4.39 1.59
C LEU A 170 -19.00 4.33 2.59
N GLY A 171 -19.21 3.65 3.72
CA GLY A 171 -18.16 3.31 4.68
C GLY A 171 -17.81 1.83 4.59
N LEU A 172 -16.51 1.50 4.57
CA LEU A 172 -16.04 0.12 4.53
C LEU A 172 -14.83 -0.04 5.46
N ILE A 173 -14.83 -1.11 6.24
CA ILE A 173 -13.67 -1.54 7.03
C ILE A 173 -13.30 -2.94 6.57
N LEU A 174 -12.05 -3.09 6.15
CA LEU A 174 -11.43 -4.33 5.73
C LEU A 174 -10.27 -4.68 6.66
N ASN A 175 -9.96 -5.97 6.76
CA ASN A 175 -8.77 -6.45 7.44
C ASN A 175 -7.96 -7.35 6.50
N ALA A 176 -6.74 -6.92 6.20
CA ALA A 176 -5.79 -7.65 5.38
C ALA A 176 -4.79 -8.36 6.28
N LYS A 177 -4.73 -9.69 6.17
CA LYS A 177 -3.80 -10.55 6.90
C LYS A 177 -2.93 -11.34 5.95
N GLY A 178 -1.71 -11.62 6.38
CA GLY A 178 -0.85 -12.55 5.66
C GLY A 178 0.15 -13.21 6.59
N ALA A 179 0.45 -14.46 6.28
CA ALA A 179 1.47 -15.24 6.96
C ALA A 179 2.33 -16.00 5.95
N ARG A 180 3.65 -15.89 6.10
CA ARG A 180 4.62 -16.68 5.35
C ARG A 180 4.59 -18.10 5.87
N THR A 181 4.29 -19.06 5.01
CA THR A 181 4.19 -20.48 5.34
C THR A 181 5.45 -21.26 4.96
N GLY A 182 6.37 -20.69 4.19
CA GLY A 182 7.64 -21.32 3.88
C GLY A 182 8.36 -20.72 2.69
N ASN A 183 9.38 -21.44 2.21
CA ASN A 183 9.98 -21.16 0.91
C ASN A 183 9.03 -21.62 -0.21
N CYS A 184 9.16 -21.00 -1.38
CA CYS A 184 8.49 -21.49 -2.57
C CYS A 184 8.94 -22.91 -2.90
N VAL A 185 8.00 -23.83 -3.06
CA VAL A 185 8.28 -25.16 -3.61
C VAL A 185 8.46 -25.02 -5.13
N ALA A 186 9.53 -25.59 -5.69
CA ALA A 186 9.65 -25.70 -7.13
C ALA A 186 8.47 -26.53 -7.65
N LYS A 187 7.82 -26.10 -8.73
CA LYS A 187 6.83 -26.94 -9.41
C LYS A 187 7.54 -28.22 -9.84
N VAL A 188 7.14 -29.35 -9.27
CA VAL A 188 7.54 -30.66 -9.79
C VAL A 188 6.87 -30.76 -11.16
N GLY A 189 7.68 -30.72 -12.21
CA GLY A 189 7.24 -30.93 -13.59
C GLY A 189 6.85 -32.37 -13.85
#